data_AF-A0A972HS15-F1
#
_entry.id   AF-A0A972HS15-F1
#
_cell.length_a   1.000
_cell.length_b   1.000
_cell.length_c   1.000
_cell.angle_alpha   90.00
_cell.angle_beta   90.00
_cell.angle_gamma   90.00
#
_symmetry.space_group_name_H-M   'P 1'
#
loop_
_entity.id
_entity.type
_entity.pdbx_description
1 polymer ?
#
loop_
_entity_poly.entity_id
_entity_poly.type
_entity_poly.pdbx_seq_one_letter_code
_entity_poly.pdbx_strand_id
1 'polypeptide(L)' 'MDHTIRPYDSSRDLDAVARIWLEIGWLDDEDKKPALGTVLDAANTEVADVDGEAECMVQWA' A
#
# COMPACT_ATOMS: atom_id res chain seq x y z
N MET A 1 -19.00 4.55 5.95
CA MET A 1 -17.68 4.46 5.32
C MET A 1 -17.06 5.82 5.42
N ASP A 2 -16.32 5.99 6.50
CA ASP A 2 -15.41 7.11 6.64
C ASP A 2 -14.22 6.84 5.70
N HIS A 3 -13.75 7.87 5.01
CA HIS A 3 -12.56 7.73 4.17
C HIS A 3 -11.73 9.00 4.16
N THR A 4 -10.41 8.82 4.09
CA THR A 4 -9.46 9.93 3.96
C THR A 4 -8.31 9.55 3.04
N ILE A 5 -7.71 10.54 2.38
CA ILE A 5 -6.47 10.37 1.64
C ILE A 5 -5.35 10.86 2.54
N ARG A 6 -4.31 10.05 2.73
CA ARG A 6 -3.18 10.38 3.59
C ARG A 6 -1.88 9.80 3.06
N PRO A 7 -0.72 10.32 3.51
CA PRO A 7 0.56 9.69 3.26
C PRO A 7 0.56 8.23 3.72
N TYR A 8 1.22 7.39 2.93
CA TYR A 8 1.53 6.01 3.28
C TYR A 8 2.45 5.93 4.51
N ASP A 9 2.18 4.98 5.40
CA ASP A 9 3.02 4.62 6.54
C ASP A 9 3.35 3.13 6.47
N SER A 10 4.62 2.80 6.22
CA SER A 10 5.05 1.40 6.06
C SER A 10 4.84 0.53 7.30
N SER A 11 4.82 1.12 8.50
CA SER A 11 4.55 0.36 9.73
C SER A 11 3.09 -0.07 9.87
N ARG A 12 2.18 0.57 9.12
CA ARG A 12 0.74 0.39 9.22
C ARG A 12 0.13 -0.22 7.95
N ASP A 13 0.58 0.22 6.79
CA ASP A 13 -0.13 0.04 5.53
C ASP A 13 0.49 -1.03 4.63
N LEU A 14 1.73 -1.45 4.89
CA LEU A 14 2.46 -2.40 4.01
C LEU A 14 1.69 -3.71 3.80
N ASP A 15 1.04 -4.21 4.85
CA ASP A 15 0.28 -5.46 4.81
C ASP A 15 -0.96 -5.32 3.91
N ALA A 16 -1.69 -4.21 4.05
CA ALA A 16 -2.88 -3.92 3.24
C ALA A 16 -2.51 -3.67 1.78
N VAL A 17 -1.43 -2.92 1.51
CA VAL A 17 -0.97 -2.68 0.13
C VAL A 17 -0.46 -3.97 -0.52
N ALA A 18 0.26 -4.82 0.22
CA ALA A 18 0.69 -6.13 -0.27
C ALA A 18 -0.50 -7.02 -0.62
N ARG A 19 -1.56 -7.04 0.23
CA ARG A 19 -2.82 -7.72 -0.08
C ARG A 19 -3.43 -7.19 -1.38
N ILE A 20 -3.59 -5.88 -1.53
CA ILE A 20 -4.15 -5.28 -2.75
C ILE A 20 -3.36 -5.76 -3.98
N TRP A 21 -2.03 -5.74 -3.93
CA TRP A 21 -1.21 -6.14 -5.07
C TRP A 21 -1.28 -7.64 -5.37
N LEU A 22 -1.44 -8.49 -4.36
CA LEU A 22 -1.71 -9.93 -4.55
C LEU A 22 -3.09 -10.15 -5.19
N GLU A 23 -4.13 -9.45 -4.71
CA GLU A 23 -5.49 -9.57 -5.23
C GLU A 23 -5.62 -9.14 -6.69
N ILE A 24 -4.91 -8.08 -7.09
CA ILE A 24 -4.90 -7.59 -8.48
C ILE A 24 -3.84 -8.28 -9.36
N GLY A 25 -3.05 -9.21 -8.80
CA GLY A 25 -2.03 -9.98 -9.52
C GLY A 25 -0.78 -9.18 -9.92
N TRP A 26 -0.45 -8.11 -9.19
CA TRP A 26 0.81 -7.37 -9.32
C TRP A 26 1.94 -8.01 -8.50
N LEU A 27 1.59 -8.72 -7.42
CA LEU A 27 2.49 -9.67 -6.76
C LEU A 27 2.01 -11.10 -7.03
N ASP A 28 2.97 -11.99 -7.27
CA ASP A 28 2.70 -13.44 -7.43
C ASP A 28 2.67 -14.18 -6.07
N ASP A 29 3.37 -13.62 -5.08
CA ASP A 29 3.58 -14.21 -3.75
C ASP A 29 3.97 -13.12 -2.72
N GLU A 30 3.97 -13.49 -1.44
CA GLU A 30 4.32 -12.61 -0.32
C GLU A 30 5.83 -12.39 -0.16
N ASP A 31 6.69 -13.19 -0.77
CA ASP A 31 8.16 -13.09 -0.61
C ASP A 31 8.70 -11.76 -1.15
N LYS A 32 7.94 -11.12 -2.06
CA LYS A 32 8.24 -9.81 -2.65
C LYS A 32 7.81 -8.63 -1.77
N LYS A 33 7.10 -8.83 -0.66
CA LYS A 33 6.62 -7.77 0.22
C LYS A 33 7.73 -6.84 0.77
N PRO A 34 8.93 -7.32 1.16
CA PRO A 34 10.01 -6.42 1.58
C PRO A 34 10.51 -5.51 0.44
N ALA A 35 10.55 -6.03 -0.79
CA ALA A 35 10.91 -5.24 -1.96
C ALA A 35 9.82 -4.20 -2.28
N LEU A 36 8.54 -4.57 -2.17
CA LEU A 36 7.42 -3.63 -2.27
C LEU A 36 7.57 -2.48 -1.25
N GLY A 37 7.81 -2.78 0.03
CA GLY A 37 8.02 -1.75 1.05
C GLY A 37 9.14 -0.77 0.68
N THR A 38 10.27 -1.29 0.19
CA THR A 38 11.39 -0.45 -0.28
C THR A 38 10.99 0.49 -1.41
N VAL A 39 10.15 0.03 -2.35
CA VAL A 39 9.66 0.85 -3.47
C VAL A 39 8.70 1.93 -2.98
N LEU A 40 7.78 1.59 -2.08
CA LEU A 40 6.79 2.54 -1.56
C LEU A 40 7.43 3.62 -0.68
N ASP A 41 8.43 3.25 0.13
CA ASP A 41 9.18 4.19 0.98
C ASP A 41 10.08 5.14 0.17
N ALA A 42 10.50 4.72 -1.04
CA ALA A 42 11.37 5.52 -1.90
C ALA A 42 10.62 6.54 -2.78
N ALA A 43 9.29 6.41 -2.91
CA ALA A 43 8.45 7.25 -3.76
C ALA A 43 7.53 8.17 -2.92
N ASN A 44 6.91 9.16 -3.56
CA ASN A 44 5.78 9.85 -2.94
C ASN A 44 4.57 8.92 -3.03
N THR A 45 4.13 8.38 -1.90
CA THR A 45 3.06 7.39 -1.84
C THR A 45 1.93 7.89 -0.94
N GLU A 46 0.71 7.84 -1.46
CA GLU A 46 -0.52 8.10 -0.71
C GLU A 46 -1.45 6.89 -0.75
N VAL A 47 -2.27 6.76 0.29
CA VAL A 47 -3.30 5.74 0.39
C VAL A 47 -4.67 6.35 0.62
N ALA A 48 -5.70 5.72 0.06
CA ALA A 48 -7.06 5.92 0.50
C ALA A 48 -7.32 4.99 1.70
N ASP A 49 -7.50 5.59 2.87
CA ASP A 49 -7.88 4.91 4.10
C ASP A 49 -9.40 4.82 4.16
N VAL A 50 -9.95 3.60 4.28
CA VAL A 50 -11.38 3.35 4.44
C VAL A 50 -11.58 2.61 5.75
N ASP A 51 -12.29 3.24 6.69
CA ASP A 51 -12.58 2.69 8.01
C ASP A 51 -11.33 2.15 8.77
N GLY A 52 -10.16 2.76 8.57
CA GLY A 52 -8.90 2.47 9.29
C GLY A 52 -7.88 1.64 8.53
N GLU A 53 -8.19 1.16 7.33
CA GLU A 53 -7.33 0.30 6.52
C GLU A 53 -7.07 0.91 5.14
N ALA A 54 -5.88 0.69 4.57
CA ALA A 54 -5.56 1.18 3.23
C ALA A 54 -6.24 0.30 2.17
N GLU A 55 -7.11 0.89 1.35
CA GLU A 55 -7.89 0.18 0.31
C GLU A 55 -7.56 0.64 -1.12
N CYS A 56 -6.64 1.59 -1.27
CA CYS A 56 -6.06 2.00 -2.53
C CYS A 56 -4.71 2.65 -2.29
N MET A 57 -3.76 2.47 -3.21
CA MET A 57 -2.47 3.15 -3.16
C MET A 57 -2.18 3.85 -4.49
N VAL A 58 -1.56 5.02 -4.43
CA VAL A 58 -1.00 5.72 -5.60
C VAL A 58 0.41 6.18 -5.28
N GLN A 59 1.32 6.06 -6.25
CA GLN A 59 2.68 6.59 -6.14
C GLN A 59 3.02 7.50 -7.32
N TRP A 60 3.85 8.51 -7.10
CA TRP A 60 4.45 9.32 -8.14
C TRP A 60 5.89 9.71 -7.79
N ALA A 61 6.65 10.10 -8.81
CA ALA A 61 8.02 10.59 -8.72
C ALA A 61 8.06 12.09 -9.02
#